data_AF-A0A077ZKM9-F1
#
_entry.id   AF-A0A077ZKM9-F1
#
_cell.length_a   1.000
_cell.length_b   1.000
_cell.length_c   1.000
_cell.angle_alpha   90.00
_cell.angle_beta   90.00
_cell.angle_gamma   90.00
#
_symmetry.space_group_name_H-M   'P 1'
#
loop_
_entity.id
_entity.type
_entity.pdbx_description
1 polymer ?
#
loop_
_entity_poly.entity_id
_entity_poly.type
_entity_poly.pdbx_seq_one_letter_code
_entity_poly.pdbx_strand_id
1 'polypeptide(L)'
;MIFEKAPAWSKEAALLKEENAADWVTKFKINPYTTTMTSLAKFKDFLTDFASPTRLFDMRDYETDMQSLAQLQKRDPVDAISIQVDNDFQLVETTLKLPPRKILPRSHPLSEQQWKSCKNEDGSIINPSEGIQHGLRKEVWKYLLGCYDWSWPESKCMERQKQLIESYRILKTQWKSVTADQESRWSDHRKFRDIIEKDVIRTDRNHEFFQGDDNENLTLLHDVLMTYMMYNFDLGKCYVQGMSDLLSPLVYIFGDEVDSFWAFVGFMNRCERNFYSDQLSIKTQLKQLKCLLEVVDPELSDYFHRNGSQNMFFCFRWILILFKREFSFEDIFLLWEVLWTDCIDTNFHLLICLAILETQKEYILAQRFGFSDILKHVNSLSMNINVHEVLAIAEGIYHQLAAVQNELPHEIASILSFNVSC
;
A
#
# COMPACT_ATOMS: atom_id res chain seq x y z
N MET A 1 -36.98 -23.18 51.66
CA MET A 1 -35.60 -22.87 51.22
C MET A 1 -35.70 -22.12 49.92
N ILE A 2 -35.76 -20.79 50.01
CA ILE A 2 -35.97 -19.87 48.89
C ILE A 2 -34.67 -19.10 48.75
N PHE A 3 -33.94 -19.32 47.66
CA PHE A 3 -33.42 -18.25 46.81
C PHE A 3 -33.26 -18.84 45.40
N GLU A 4 -34.05 -18.25 44.52
CA GLU A 4 -34.39 -18.67 43.17
C GLU A 4 -33.78 -17.63 42.21
N LYS A 5 -33.48 -18.07 40.97
CA LYS A 5 -33.16 -17.29 39.75
C LYS A 5 -31.69 -16.96 39.47
N ALA A 6 -31.08 -17.84 38.67
CA ALA A 6 -30.10 -17.46 37.64
C ALA A 6 -30.75 -17.72 36.26
N PRO A 7 -30.81 -16.75 35.32
CA PRO A 7 -31.47 -16.94 34.04
C PRO A 7 -30.54 -17.49 32.94
N ALA A 8 -31.09 -18.47 32.23
CA ALA A 8 -30.82 -18.96 30.87
C ALA A 8 -29.75 -18.23 30.02
N TRP A 9 -28.52 -18.76 29.99
CA TRP A 9 -27.47 -18.45 29.00
C TRP A 9 -26.75 -19.72 28.48
N SER A 10 -27.35 -20.91 28.60
CA SER A 10 -26.64 -22.18 28.38
C SER A 10 -27.24 -23.16 27.36
N LYS A 11 -28.14 -22.73 26.45
CA LYS A 11 -28.63 -23.61 25.37
C LYS A 11 -28.56 -23.07 23.94
N GLU A 12 -28.47 -21.75 23.70
CA GLU A 12 -28.22 -21.22 22.34
C GLU A 12 -26.75 -21.30 21.88
N ALA A 13 -25.77 -21.44 22.79
CA ALA A 13 -24.35 -21.45 22.43
C ALA A 13 -23.83 -22.80 21.88
N ALA A 14 -24.65 -23.85 21.92
CA ALA A 14 -24.26 -25.22 21.56
C ALA A 14 -24.76 -25.66 20.16
N LEU A 15 -25.58 -24.85 19.47
CA LEU A 15 -26.15 -25.18 18.15
C LEU A 15 -25.48 -24.44 16.97
N LEU A 16 -24.42 -23.66 17.24
CA LEU A 16 -23.70 -22.88 16.22
C LEU A 16 -22.29 -23.41 15.89
N LYS A 17 -21.91 -24.60 16.36
CA LYS A 17 -20.50 -25.05 16.31
C LYS A 17 -20.13 -26.20 15.38
N GLU A 18 -21.02 -26.83 14.63
CA GLU A 18 -20.62 -28.02 13.85
C GLU A 18 -20.95 -28.05 12.35
N GLU A 19 -21.82 -27.18 11.80
CA GLU A 19 -22.26 -27.37 10.40
C GLU A 19 -21.61 -26.49 9.32
N ASN A 20 -20.67 -25.59 9.63
CA ASN A 20 -20.17 -24.63 8.63
C ASN A 20 -18.64 -24.55 8.44
N ALA A 21 -17.82 -25.36 9.11
CA ALA A 21 -16.36 -25.24 8.96
C ALA A 21 -15.84 -25.86 7.65
N ALA A 22 -16.42 -26.98 7.19
CA ALA A 22 -15.93 -27.71 6.01
C ALA A 22 -16.37 -27.07 4.68
N ASP A 23 -17.57 -26.49 4.60
CA ASP A 23 -18.07 -25.86 3.36
C ASP A 23 -17.43 -24.47 3.09
N TRP A 24 -16.94 -23.81 4.16
CA TRP A 24 -16.28 -22.51 4.09
C TRP A 24 -14.86 -22.59 3.49
N VAL A 25 -14.11 -23.64 3.87
CA VAL A 25 -12.74 -23.88 3.36
C VAL A 25 -12.76 -24.18 1.86
N THR A 26 -13.81 -24.85 1.36
CA THR A 26 -13.97 -25.17 -0.06
C THR A 26 -14.39 -23.95 -0.89
N LYS A 27 -15.26 -23.08 -0.35
CA LYS A 27 -15.64 -21.81 -1.01
C LYS A 27 -14.51 -20.78 -1.04
N PHE A 28 -13.59 -20.82 -0.07
CA PHE A 28 -12.41 -19.93 -0.04
C PHE A 28 -11.35 -20.26 -1.09
N LYS A 29 -11.28 -21.51 -1.58
CA LYS A 29 -10.31 -21.92 -2.61
C LYS A 29 -10.63 -21.43 -4.02
N ILE A 30 -11.82 -20.88 -4.27
CA ILE A 30 -12.35 -20.71 -5.64
C ILE A 30 -12.33 -19.26 -6.13
N ASN A 31 -12.10 -18.23 -5.30
CA ASN A 31 -12.17 -16.85 -5.80
C ASN A 31 -11.24 -15.83 -5.10
N PRO A 32 -10.25 -15.23 -5.79
CA PRO A 32 -9.31 -14.27 -5.20
C PRO A 32 -9.93 -12.90 -4.80
N TYR A 33 -11.21 -12.66 -5.12
CA TYR A 33 -11.86 -11.36 -4.94
C TYR A 33 -12.37 -11.06 -3.52
N THR A 34 -12.32 -12.01 -2.58
CA THR A 34 -12.73 -11.78 -1.19
C THR A 34 -11.74 -10.92 -0.39
N THR A 35 -10.52 -10.71 -0.89
CA THR A 35 -9.50 -9.92 -0.18
C THR A 35 -9.67 -8.41 -0.35
N THR A 36 -10.35 -7.95 -1.41
CA THR A 36 -10.62 -6.52 -1.68
C THR A 36 -11.42 -5.85 -0.56
N MET A 37 -12.21 -6.64 0.17
CA MET A 37 -13.16 -6.13 1.14
C MET A 37 -12.56 -5.91 2.55
N THR A 38 -11.33 -6.35 2.83
CA THR A 38 -10.71 -6.13 4.16
C THR A 38 -9.87 -4.86 4.23
N SER A 39 -9.25 -4.45 3.11
CA SER A 39 -8.80 -3.05 2.93
C SER A 39 -9.95 -2.07 3.12
N LEU A 40 -11.18 -2.53 2.87
CA LEU A 40 -12.42 -1.81 3.07
C LEU A 40 -12.98 -1.88 4.50
N ALA A 41 -12.47 -2.77 5.37
CA ALA A 41 -12.81 -2.75 6.79
C ALA A 41 -12.31 -1.45 7.46
N LYS A 42 -11.15 -0.94 7.04
CA LYS A 42 -10.69 0.41 7.42
C LYS A 42 -11.52 1.52 6.79
N PHE A 43 -12.12 1.24 5.63
CA PHE A 43 -12.99 2.19 4.95
C PHE A 43 -14.31 2.40 5.70
N LYS A 44 -14.76 1.38 6.44
CA LYS A 44 -15.85 1.53 7.42
C LYS A 44 -15.43 2.46 8.55
N ASP A 45 -14.28 2.23 9.20
CA ASP A 45 -13.75 3.12 10.25
C ASP A 45 -13.52 4.56 9.74
N PHE A 46 -13.04 4.70 8.49
CA PHE A 46 -12.87 5.97 7.78
C PHE A 46 -14.17 6.81 7.70
N LEU A 47 -15.34 6.18 7.83
CA LEU A 47 -16.65 6.83 7.76
C LEU A 47 -17.48 6.69 9.05
N THR A 48 -17.14 5.75 9.93
CA THR A 48 -17.83 5.54 11.21
C THR A 48 -17.14 6.19 12.41
N ASP A 49 -15.94 6.77 12.27
CA ASP A 49 -15.26 7.50 13.36
C ASP A 49 -15.85 8.89 13.64
N PHE A 50 -17.17 8.89 13.88
CA PHE A 50 -17.91 9.79 14.74
C PHE A 50 -18.72 9.07 15.83
N ALA A 51 -18.67 7.73 15.95
CA ALA A 51 -19.25 7.04 17.11
C ALA A 51 -18.70 5.61 17.37
N SER A 52 -17.85 5.50 18.41
CA SER A 52 -17.57 4.33 19.26
C SER A 52 -16.66 3.18 18.72
N PRO A 53 -15.63 2.78 19.49
CA PRO A 53 -14.76 1.66 19.15
C PRO A 53 -15.34 0.35 19.70
N THR A 54 -16.16 -0.35 18.92
CA THR A 54 -16.34 -1.82 19.01
C THR A 54 -17.34 -2.29 17.97
N ARG A 55 -16.87 -2.92 16.87
CA ARG A 55 -17.57 -4.01 16.16
C ARG A 55 -16.79 -4.48 14.91
N LEU A 56 -16.24 -5.69 15.00
CA LEU A 56 -15.94 -6.55 13.84
C LEU A 56 -17.27 -6.90 13.15
N PHE A 57 -17.48 -6.54 11.88
CA PHE A 57 -18.68 -6.93 11.12
C PHE A 57 -18.40 -7.31 9.66
N ASP A 58 -19.19 -8.28 9.20
CA ASP A 58 -19.20 -9.05 7.94
C ASP A 58 -19.31 -8.19 6.66
N MET A 59 -18.69 -8.63 5.56
CA MET A 59 -18.35 -7.83 4.37
C MET A 59 -19.43 -7.77 3.27
N ARG A 60 -20.67 -8.18 3.56
CA ARG A 60 -21.75 -8.19 2.57
C ARG A 60 -22.46 -6.84 2.37
N ASP A 61 -22.24 -5.85 3.25
CA ASP A 61 -22.97 -4.57 3.24
C ASP A 61 -22.22 -3.37 2.61
N TYR A 62 -21.06 -3.60 1.97
CA TYR A 62 -20.17 -2.53 1.50
C TYR A 62 -20.78 -1.60 0.44
N GLU A 63 -21.57 -2.12 -0.51
CA GLU A 63 -22.20 -1.29 -1.56
C GLU A 63 -23.28 -0.35 -0.99
N THR A 64 -24.01 -0.82 0.01
CA THR A 64 -25.07 -0.07 0.70
C THR A 64 -24.48 1.03 1.60
N ASP A 65 -23.41 0.70 2.34
CA ASP A 65 -22.73 1.65 3.22
C ASP A 65 -22.12 2.80 2.40
N MET A 66 -21.49 2.50 1.25
CA MET A 66 -20.91 3.50 0.34
C MET A 66 -21.91 4.47 -0.26
N GLN A 67 -23.04 3.95 -0.72
CA GLN A 67 -24.12 4.78 -1.22
C GLN A 67 -24.75 5.62 -0.10
N SER A 68 -24.88 5.07 1.12
CA SER A 68 -25.40 5.81 2.26
C SER A 68 -24.50 6.98 2.67
N LEU A 69 -23.18 6.83 2.55
CA LEU A 69 -22.21 7.88 2.89
C LEU A 69 -22.07 8.96 1.83
N ALA A 70 -22.15 8.58 0.55
CA ALA A 70 -22.31 9.54 -0.54
C ALA A 70 -23.65 10.30 -0.46
N GLN A 71 -24.69 9.70 0.14
CA GLN A 71 -25.99 10.34 0.40
C GLN A 71 -25.99 11.19 1.68
N LEU A 72 -25.24 10.82 2.71
CA LEU A 72 -25.10 11.60 3.95
C LEU A 72 -24.41 12.95 3.69
N GLN A 73 -23.44 13.00 2.77
CA GLN A 73 -22.86 14.27 2.30
C GLN A 73 -23.86 15.18 1.56
N LYS A 74 -25.01 14.66 1.10
CA LYS A 74 -26.08 15.47 0.50
C LYS A 74 -27.09 16.02 1.52
N ARG A 75 -26.96 15.67 2.80
CA ARG A 75 -27.90 16.08 3.85
C ARG A 75 -27.13 16.74 5.00
N ASP A 76 -26.89 18.04 4.91
CA ASP A 76 -26.65 18.83 6.12
C ASP A 76 -27.93 18.85 6.97
N PRO A 77 -27.80 18.51 8.25
CA PRO A 77 -27.97 19.57 9.24
C PRO A 77 -26.91 19.53 10.35
N VAL A 78 -26.19 20.65 10.47
CA VAL A 78 -25.85 21.40 11.69
C VAL A 78 -25.50 20.58 12.96
N ASP A 79 -24.27 20.79 13.43
CA ASP A 79 -23.69 20.40 14.74
C ASP A 79 -23.09 18.98 14.90
N ALA A 80 -22.00 18.71 14.18
CA ALA A 80 -20.98 17.76 14.64
C ALA A 80 -19.60 18.13 14.07
N ILE A 81 -18.73 18.70 14.93
CA ILE A 81 -17.32 19.05 14.72
C ILE A 81 -17.07 19.91 13.46
N SER A 82 -16.95 21.20 13.70
CA SER A 82 -16.34 22.18 12.79
C SER A 82 -14.90 21.79 12.46
N ILE A 83 -14.72 20.89 11.49
CA ILE A 83 -13.59 21.02 10.58
C ILE A 83 -13.94 22.25 9.76
N GLN A 84 -13.18 23.33 9.94
CA GLN A 84 -13.16 24.44 9.00
C GLN A 84 -12.71 23.86 7.65
N VAL A 85 -13.67 23.34 6.89
CA VAL A 85 -13.55 23.19 5.46
C VAL A 85 -13.64 24.62 4.96
N ASP A 86 -12.47 25.25 4.80
CA ASP A 86 -12.35 26.38 3.89
C ASP A 86 -12.83 25.88 2.52
N ASN A 87 -14.11 26.13 2.27
CA ASN A 87 -14.75 26.04 0.95
C ASN A 87 -14.36 27.23 0.07
N ASP A 88 -13.31 27.96 0.43
CA ASP A 88 -12.68 28.99 -0.39
C ASP A 88 -11.71 28.36 -1.40
N PHE A 89 -12.24 27.52 -2.28
CA PHE A 89 -11.59 27.25 -3.55
C PHE A 89 -12.51 27.77 -4.65
N GLN A 90 -12.28 29.03 -5.02
CA GLN A 90 -12.61 29.47 -6.36
C GLN A 90 -12.02 28.44 -7.32
N LEU A 91 -12.87 27.88 -8.18
CA LEU A 91 -12.44 27.20 -9.39
C LEU A 91 -11.42 28.14 -10.03
N VAL A 92 -10.13 27.82 -9.91
CA VAL A 92 -9.17 28.40 -10.83
C VAL A 92 -9.59 27.78 -12.15
N GLU A 93 -10.31 28.55 -12.97
CA GLU A 93 -10.36 28.32 -14.41
C GLU A 93 -8.90 28.38 -14.86
N THR A 94 -8.19 27.28 -14.66
CA THR A 94 -6.75 27.26 -14.82
C THR A 94 -6.59 27.08 -16.31
N THR A 95 -6.52 28.20 -17.02
CA THR A 95 -6.08 28.31 -18.42
C THR A 95 -4.65 27.79 -18.64
N LEU A 96 -4.05 27.13 -17.65
CA LEU A 96 -2.77 26.47 -17.74
C LEU A 96 -2.88 25.33 -18.76
N LYS A 97 -2.27 25.55 -19.93
CA LYS A 97 -2.16 24.53 -20.95
C LYS A 97 -0.84 23.80 -20.77
N LEU A 98 -0.92 22.53 -20.40
CA LEU A 98 0.27 21.69 -20.34
C LEU A 98 0.87 21.53 -21.75
N PRO A 99 2.21 21.57 -21.89
CA PRO A 99 2.86 21.35 -23.17
C PRO A 99 2.63 19.91 -23.66
N PRO A 100 2.88 19.60 -24.95
CA PRO A 100 2.79 18.24 -25.44
C PRO A 100 3.65 17.27 -24.62
N ARG A 101 3.13 16.06 -24.36
CA ARG A 101 3.84 15.05 -23.57
C ARG A 101 5.08 14.57 -24.31
N LYS A 102 6.22 14.55 -23.60
CA LYS A 102 7.44 13.90 -24.10
C LYS A 102 7.27 12.39 -24.01
N ILE A 103 7.50 11.70 -25.12
CA ILE A 103 7.60 10.24 -25.14
C ILE A 103 9.04 9.88 -24.77
N LEU A 104 9.21 9.23 -23.63
CA LEU A 104 10.51 8.81 -23.13
C LEU A 104 10.64 7.29 -23.28
N PRO A 105 11.51 6.81 -24.19
CA PRO A 105 11.75 5.38 -24.29
C PRO A 105 12.44 4.89 -23.02
N ARG A 106 11.94 3.79 -22.46
CA ARG A 106 12.55 3.12 -21.30
C ARG A 106 13.77 2.33 -21.78
N SER A 107 14.88 2.38 -21.03
CA SER A 107 16.05 1.56 -21.34
C SER A 107 15.87 0.10 -20.94
N HIS A 108 16.85 -0.71 -21.34
CA HIS A 108 16.96 -2.09 -20.89
C HIS A 108 17.32 -2.18 -19.40
N PRO A 109 16.87 -3.23 -18.70
CA PRO A 109 17.23 -3.46 -17.31
C PRO A 109 18.75 -3.53 -17.11
N LEU A 110 19.21 -3.08 -15.94
CA LEU A 110 20.60 -3.16 -15.49
C LEU A 110 21.09 -4.61 -15.58
N SER A 111 22.05 -4.83 -16.47
CA SER A 111 22.69 -6.12 -16.67
C SER A 111 23.79 -6.37 -15.63
N GLU A 112 24.15 -7.64 -15.42
CA GLU A 112 25.30 -8.00 -14.57
C GLU A 112 26.61 -7.32 -14.98
N GLN A 113 26.81 -7.12 -16.28
CA GLN A 113 28.00 -6.45 -16.79
C GLN A 113 28.01 -4.97 -16.41
N GLN A 114 26.88 -4.28 -16.57
CA GLN A 114 26.75 -2.88 -16.15
C GLN A 114 26.93 -2.75 -14.63
N TRP A 115 26.30 -3.64 -13.85
CA TRP A 115 26.46 -3.65 -12.40
C TRP A 115 27.92 -3.79 -11.96
N LYS A 116 28.68 -4.70 -12.58
CA LYS A 116 30.12 -4.85 -12.32
C LYS A 116 30.91 -3.59 -12.68
N SER A 117 30.52 -2.88 -13.74
CA SER A 117 31.19 -1.63 -14.13
C SER A 117 30.87 -0.45 -13.20
N CYS A 118 29.77 -0.51 -12.45
CA CYS A 118 29.39 0.52 -11.47
C CYS A 118 30.14 0.38 -10.14
N LYS A 119 30.88 -0.72 -9.92
CA LYS A 119 31.66 -0.95 -8.69
C LYS A 119 33.06 -0.36 -8.81
N ASN A 120 33.41 0.49 -7.85
CA ASN A 120 34.78 1.00 -7.66
C ASN A 120 35.70 -0.12 -7.14
N GLU A 121 37.02 0.14 -7.12
CA GLU A 121 38.03 -0.82 -6.64
C GLU A 121 37.82 -1.25 -5.18
N ASP A 122 37.21 -0.40 -4.35
CA ASP A 122 36.90 -0.67 -2.94
C ASP A 122 35.52 -1.36 -2.72
N GLY A 123 34.74 -1.53 -3.80
CA GLY A 123 33.40 -2.11 -3.79
C GLY A 123 32.25 -1.10 -3.67
N SER A 124 32.52 0.20 -3.51
CA SER A 124 31.48 1.23 -3.52
C SER A 124 30.83 1.38 -4.91
N ILE A 125 29.58 1.86 -4.98
CA ILE A 125 28.73 1.73 -6.18
C ILE A 125 28.08 3.08 -6.55
N ILE A 126 27.96 3.33 -7.86
CA ILE A 126 27.15 4.42 -8.41
C ILE A 126 25.69 3.94 -8.59
N ASN A 127 24.71 4.66 -8.02
CA ASN A 127 23.29 4.30 -8.02
C ASN A 127 22.74 4.09 -9.45
N PRO A 128 22.19 2.91 -9.79
CA PRO A 128 21.55 2.67 -11.08
C PRO A 128 20.19 3.37 -11.17
N SER A 129 19.87 3.96 -12.32
CA SER A 129 18.66 4.78 -12.50
C SER A 129 17.44 4.02 -13.04
N GLU A 130 17.52 2.72 -13.29
CA GLU A 130 16.51 1.97 -14.07
C GLU A 130 16.29 0.54 -13.57
N GLY A 131 15.33 -0.17 -14.18
CA GLY A 131 14.91 -1.52 -13.78
C GLY A 131 16.06 -2.52 -13.73
N ILE A 132 15.92 -3.58 -12.95
CA ILE A 132 17.04 -4.46 -12.59
C ILE A 132 16.80 -5.88 -13.11
N GLN A 133 17.83 -6.50 -13.69
CA GLN A 133 17.77 -7.90 -14.08
C GLN A 133 17.57 -8.79 -12.83
N HIS A 134 16.65 -9.77 -12.90
CA HIS A 134 16.21 -10.59 -11.76
C HIS A 134 17.37 -11.12 -10.89
N GLY A 135 18.45 -11.64 -11.49
CA GLY A 135 19.60 -12.20 -10.77
C GLY A 135 20.37 -11.22 -9.88
N LEU A 136 20.23 -9.91 -10.12
CA LEU A 136 20.87 -8.86 -9.33
C LEU A 136 20.00 -8.32 -8.19
N ARG A 137 18.68 -8.55 -8.22
CA ARG A 137 17.73 -7.92 -7.29
C ARG A 137 18.11 -8.14 -5.83
N LYS A 138 18.49 -9.36 -5.46
CA LYS A 138 18.89 -9.71 -4.08
C LYS A 138 20.07 -8.85 -3.58
N GLU A 139 21.00 -8.47 -4.45
CA GLU A 139 22.12 -7.60 -4.07
C GLU A 139 21.70 -6.13 -4.09
N VAL A 140 21.13 -5.67 -5.21
CA VAL A 140 20.85 -4.25 -5.43
C VAL A 140 19.76 -3.72 -4.49
N TRP A 141 18.75 -4.53 -4.16
CA TRP A 141 17.66 -4.11 -3.26
C TRP A 141 18.16 -3.79 -1.86
N LYS A 142 19.29 -4.36 -1.41
CA LYS A 142 19.90 -3.99 -0.13
C LYS A 142 20.35 -2.52 -0.11
N TYR A 143 20.78 -1.99 -1.25
CA TYR A 143 21.16 -0.59 -1.36
C TYR A 143 19.93 0.31 -1.54
N LEU A 144 19.01 -0.06 -2.44
CA LEU A 144 17.77 0.70 -2.68
C LEU A 144 16.89 0.85 -1.42
N LEU A 145 16.88 -0.17 -0.57
CA LEU A 145 16.12 -0.16 0.69
C LEU A 145 16.97 0.27 1.90
N GLY A 146 18.17 0.80 1.68
CA GLY A 146 18.99 1.41 2.74
C GLY A 146 19.54 0.42 3.78
N CYS A 147 19.62 -0.87 3.47
CA CYS A 147 20.36 -1.83 4.30
C CYS A 147 21.87 -1.53 4.23
N TYR A 148 22.34 -1.20 3.03
CA TYR A 148 23.68 -0.72 2.73
C TYR A 148 23.63 0.67 2.12
N ASP A 149 24.72 1.41 2.28
CA ASP A 149 24.91 2.71 1.64
C ASP A 149 25.79 2.54 0.40
N TRP A 150 25.46 3.28 -0.66
CA TRP A 150 26.17 3.23 -1.95
C TRP A 150 27.66 3.57 -1.83
N SER A 151 28.04 4.42 -0.87
CA SER A 151 29.43 4.85 -0.66
C SER A 151 30.28 3.85 0.13
N TRP A 152 29.68 2.78 0.67
CA TRP A 152 30.41 1.88 1.55
C TRP A 152 31.28 0.90 0.77
N PRO A 153 32.52 0.65 1.26
CA PRO A 153 33.34 -0.43 0.73
C PRO A 153 32.76 -1.78 1.16
N GLU A 154 33.12 -2.85 0.42
CA GLU A 154 32.58 -4.19 0.65
C GLU A 154 32.82 -4.69 2.09
N SER A 155 33.97 -4.39 2.66
CA SER A 155 34.33 -4.75 4.04
C SER A 155 33.34 -4.20 5.08
N LYS A 156 32.85 -2.98 4.87
CA LYS A 156 31.86 -2.33 5.74
C LYS A 156 30.47 -2.95 5.55
N CYS A 157 30.11 -3.32 4.32
CA CYS A 157 28.87 -4.06 4.06
C CYS A 157 28.88 -5.44 4.75
N MET A 158 30.02 -6.15 4.76
CA MET A 158 30.16 -7.42 5.49
C MET A 158 30.04 -7.25 7.02
N GLU A 159 30.65 -6.20 7.57
CA GLU A 159 30.51 -5.89 9.01
C GLU A 159 29.07 -5.54 9.35
N ARG A 160 28.42 -4.72 8.53
CA ARG A 160 26.99 -4.40 8.67
C ARG A 160 26.14 -5.66 8.66
N GLN A 161 26.37 -6.57 7.72
CA GLN A 161 25.61 -7.82 7.63
C GLN A 161 25.66 -8.63 8.93
N LYS A 162 26.84 -8.72 9.58
CA LYS A 162 26.97 -9.40 10.87
C LYS A 162 26.14 -8.74 11.97
N GLN A 163 26.12 -7.40 12.00
CA GLN A 163 25.30 -6.65 12.95
C GLN A 163 23.80 -6.88 12.70
N LEU A 164 23.37 -6.84 11.44
CA LEU A 164 21.99 -7.07 11.04
C LEU A 164 21.48 -8.47 11.45
N ILE A 165 22.31 -9.50 11.26
CA ILE A 165 22.00 -10.87 11.69
C ILE A 165 21.79 -10.94 13.21
N GLU A 166 22.72 -10.38 14.00
CA GLU A 166 22.62 -10.44 15.46
C GLU A 166 21.44 -9.61 15.99
N SER A 167 21.22 -8.42 15.46
CA SER A 167 20.08 -7.57 15.83
C SER A 167 18.74 -8.25 15.52
N TYR A 168 18.62 -8.90 14.35
CA TYR A 168 17.44 -9.67 14.00
C TYR A 168 17.20 -10.83 14.98
N ARG A 169 18.25 -11.60 15.30
CA ARG A 169 18.19 -12.72 16.23
C ARG A 169 17.68 -12.29 17.61
N ILE A 170 18.16 -11.14 18.10
CA ILE A 170 17.71 -10.57 19.38
C ILE A 170 16.21 -10.26 19.33
N LEU A 171 15.75 -9.52 18.32
CA LEU A 171 14.33 -9.14 18.16
C LEU A 171 13.43 -10.37 18.04
N LYS A 172 13.83 -11.36 17.22
CA LYS A 172 13.08 -12.61 17.05
C LYS A 172 12.97 -13.40 18.36
N THR A 173 14.05 -13.43 19.14
CA THR A 173 14.06 -14.11 20.45
C THR A 173 13.05 -13.48 21.42
N GLN A 174 12.86 -12.15 21.38
CA GLN A 174 11.95 -11.47 22.29
C GLN A 174 10.52 -12.02 22.18
N TRP A 175 9.93 -12.06 20.99
CA TRP A 175 8.55 -12.58 20.82
C TRP A 175 8.48 -14.10 20.93
N LYS A 176 9.50 -14.84 20.45
CA LYS A 176 9.52 -16.32 20.59
C LYS A 176 9.67 -16.79 22.04
N SER A 177 10.21 -15.95 22.92
CA SER A 177 10.36 -16.26 24.35
C SER A 177 9.12 -15.93 25.20
N VAL A 178 8.08 -15.33 24.61
CA VAL A 178 6.85 -15.00 25.32
C VAL A 178 6.14 -16.28 25.75
N THR A 179 5.98 -16.46 27.06
CA THR A 179 5.25 -17.60 27.63
C THR A 179 3.74 -17.44 27.42
N ALA A 180 2.99 -18.55 27.44
CA ALA A 180 1.53 -18.51 27.35
C ALA A 180 0.89 -17.62 28.44
N ASP A 181 1.48 -17.59 29.63
CA ASP A 181 1.03 -16.78 30.75
C ASP A 181 1.26 -15.27 30.49
N GLN A 182 2.43 -14.89 29.97
CA GLN A 182 2.69 -13.51 29.52
C GLN A 182 1.78 -13.13 28.36
N GLU A 183 1.66 -14.00 27.37
CA GLU A 183 0.81 -13.78 26.21
C GLU A 183 -0.64 -13.54 26.62
N SER A 184 -1.17 -14.27 27.62
CA SER A 184 -2.54 -14.10 28.14
C SER A 184 -2.80 -12.70 28.72
N ARG A 185 -1.75 -11.98 29.15
CA ARG A 185 -1.83 -10.61 29.69
C ARG A 185 -1.42 -9.53 28.69
N TRP A 186 -0.98 -9.92 27.50
CA TRP A 186 -0.59 -9.01 26.44
C TRP A 186 -1.63 -8.97 25.32
N SER A 187 -2.73 -8.22 25.54
CA SER A 187 -3.86 -8.15 24.59
C SER A 187 -3.44 -7.67 23.21
N ASP A 188 -2.57 -6.67 23.16
CA ASP A 188 -2.07 -6.07 21.93
C ASP A 188 -1.29 -7.12 21.11
N HIS A 189 -0.30 -7.81 21.70
CA HIS A 189 0.43 -8.89 21.02
C HIS A 189 -0.48 -9.96 20.43
N ARG A 190 -1.46 -10.46 21.22
CA ARG A 190 -2.42 -11.47 20.71
C ARG A 190 -3.22 -10.94 19.54
N LYS A 191 -3.75 -9.72 19.66
CA LYS A 191 -4.52 -9.07 18.59
C LYS A 191 -3.71 -9.02 17.30
N PHE A 192 -2.45 -8.59 17.37
CA PHE A 192 -1.64 -8.40 16.16
C PHE A 192 -1.12 -9.70 15.58
N ARG A 193 -0.76 -10.67 16.41
CA ARG A 193 -0.48 -12.04 15.97
C ARG A 193 -1.67 -12.61 15.21
N ASP A 194 -2.89 -12.50 15.76
CA ASP A 194 -4.08 -13.03 15.09
C ASP A 194 -4.37 -12.33 13.74
N ILE A 195 -4.02 -11.05 13.59
CA ILE A 195 -4.13 -10.33 12.32
C ILE A 195 -3.04 -10.79 11.34
N ILE A 196 -1.79 -10.93 11.80
CA ILE A 196 -0.66 -11.45 11.00
C ILE A 196 -1.00 -12.84 10.47
N GLU A 197 -1.40 -13.77 11.35
CA GLU A 197 -1.75 -15.14 10.99
C GLU A 197 -2.84 -15.17 9.90
N LYS A 198 -3.90 -14.37 10.05
CA LYS A 198 -4.98 -14.26 9.05
C LYS A 198 -4.50 -13.71 7.71
N ASP A 199 -3.58 -12.75 7.70
CA ASP A 199 -3.05 -12.18 6.48
C ASP A 199 -2.03 -13.10 5.80
N VAL A 200 -1.18 -13.79 6.56
CA VAL A 200 -0.19 -14.74 6.04
C VAL A 200 -0.86 -15.88 5.29
N ILE A 201 -1.88 -16.53 5.87
CA ILE A 201 -2.55 -17.71 5.27
C ILE A 201 -3.19 -17.42 3.90
N ARG A 202 -3.50 -16.15 3.62
CA ARG A 202 -4.16 -15.68 2.39
C ARG A 202 -3.21 -14.95 1.44
N THR A 203 -1.95 -14.76 1.81
CA THR A 203 -0.97 -14.00 1.02
C THR A 203 -0.58 -14.81 -0.22
N ASP A 204 -0.77 -14.22 -1.41
CA ASP A 204 -0.30 -14.68 -2.71
C ASP A 204 -0.40 -16.20 -2.98
N ARG A 205 -1.46 -16.86 -2.49
CA ARG A 205 -1.65 -18.32 -2.61
C ARG A 205 -1.80 -18.83 -4.04
N ASN A 206 -1.96 -17.93 -5.01
CA ASN A 206 -1.94 -18.27 -6.43
C ASN A 206 -0.51 -18.36 -7.01
N HIS A 207 0.49 -17.84 -6.30
CA HIS A 207 1.89 -17.86 -6.70
C HIS A 207 2.58 -19.13 -6.18
N GLU A 208 3.29 -19.86 -7.06
CA GLU A 208 3.91 -21.16 -6.74
C GLU A 208 4.75 -21.14 -5.46
N PHE A 209 5.51 -20.06 -5.26
CA PHE A 209 6.33 -19.85 -4.07
C PHE A 209 5.56 -19.92 -2.73
N PHE A 210 4.28 -19.53 -2.70
CA PHE A 210 3.42 -19.53 -1.50
C PHE A 210 2.30 -20.59 -1.54
N GLN A 211 2.30 -21.46 -2.55
CA GLN A 211 1.33 -22.54 -2.70
C GLN A 211 1.61 -23.72 -1.76
N GLY A 212 0.59 -24.53 -1.53
CA GLY A 212 0.68 -25.71 -0.66
C GLY A 212 0.32 -25.41 0.80
N ASP A 213 -0.13 -26.44 1.49
CA ASP A 213 -0.32 -26.42 2.94
C ASP A 213 1.05 -26.59 3.62
N ASP A 214 1.23 -26.01 4.80
CA ASP A 214 2.51 -26.02 5.54
C ASP A 214 3.73 -25.48 4.77
N ASN A 215 3.53 -24.48 3.90
CA ASN A 215 4.59 -23.85 3.13
C ASN A 215 5.55 -23.04 4.04
N GLU A 216 6.85 -23.41 4.05
CA GLU A 216 7.90 -22.78 4.85
C GLU A 216 8.07 -21.28 4.56
N ASN A 217 7.78 -20.83 3.34
CA ASN A 217 7.83 -19.42 2.97
C ASN A 217 6.72 -18.60 3.64
N LEU A 218 5.57 -19.22 3.95
CA LEU A 218 4.54 -18.58 4.78
C LEU A 218 5.00 -18.48 6.24
N THR A 219 5.75 -19.47 6.74
CA THR A 219 6.39 -19.40 8.06
C THR A 219 7.42 -18.28 8.12
N LEU A 220 8.23 -18.11 7.08
CA LEU A 220 9.18 -17.00 6.96
C LEU A 220 8.45 -15.65 6.98
N LEU A 221 7.37 -15.51 6.20
CA LEU A 221 6.56 -14.29 6.15
C LEU A 221 5.95 -13.96 7.53
N HIS A 222 5.42 -14.97 8.22
CA HIS A 222 4.94 -14.84 9.60
C HIS A 222 6.04 -14.38 10.56
N ASP A 223 7.18 -15.06 10.59
CA ASP A 223 8.24 -14.77 11.56
C ASP A 223 8.87 -13.39 11.33
N VAL A 224 8.98 -12.92 10.08
CA VAL A 224 9.43 -11.56 9.76
C VAL A 224 8.43 -10.52 10.28
N LEU A 225 7.13 -10.69 10.06
CA LEU A 225 6.11 -9.74 10.55
C LEU A 225 6.04 -9.71 12.08
N MET A 226 6.12 -10.88 12.73
CA MET A 226 6.18 -10.98 14.19
C MET A 226 7.45 -10.31 14.74
N THR A 227 8.57 -10.42 14.04
CA THR A 227 9.81 -9.75 14.44
C THR A 227 9.73 -8.24 14.19
N TYR A 228 9.07 -7.80 13.13
CA TYR A 228 8.84 -6.37 12.85
C TYR A 228 7.98 -5.71 13.93
N MET A 229 6.99 -6.43 14.44
CA MET A 229 6.21 -6.00 15.60
C MET A 229 7.11 -5.66 16.81
N MET A 230 8.19 -6.42 17.03
CA MET A 230 9.13 -6.16 18.12
C MET A 230 10.08 -4.99 17.81
N TYR A 231 10.36 -4.75 16.53
CA TYR A 231 11.23 -3.66 16.08
C TYR A 231 10.57 -2.30 16.23
N ASN A 232 9.33 -2.16 15.77
CA ASN A 232 8.58 -0.91 15.87
C ASN A 232 7.26 -1.14 16.63
N PHE A 233 7.36 -1.08 17.96
CA PHE A 233 6.22 -1.21 18.87
C PHE A 233 5.24 -0.02 18.79
N ASP A 234 5.74 1.15 18.40
CA ASP A 234 5.06 2.44 18.57
C ASP A 234 4.33 2.94 17.31
N LEU A 235 4.44 2.27 16.16
CA LEU A 235 3.92 2.66 14.82
C LEU A 235 2.37 2.89 14.74
N GLY A 236 1.66 2.97 15.86
CA GLY A 236 0.19 3.06 15.95
C GLY A 236 -0.44 1.82 16.60
N LYS A 237 0.43 1.02 17.24
CA LYS A 237 0.27 -0.30 17.85
C LYS A 237 0.13 -1.42 16.82
N CYS A 238 1.30 -1.86 16.33
CA CYS A 238 1.67 -3.17 15.75
C CYS A 238 0.80 -3.79 14.64
N TYR A 239 1.44 -4.20 13.54
CA TYR A 239 0.89 -4.81 12.31
C TYR A 239 -0.47 -4.29 11.81
N VAL A 240 -0.44 -3.77 10.59
CA VAL A 240 -1.64 -3.31 9.90
C VAL A 240 -1.85 -4.13 8.63
N GLN A 241 -3.10 -4.55 8.42
CA GLN A 241 -3.47 -5.34 7.25
C GLN A 241 -3.03 -4.66 5.94
N GLY A 242 -2.40 -5.47 5.09
CA GLY A 242 -1.72 -5.02 3.86
C GLY A 242 -0.19 -4.99 3.97
N MET A 243 0.38 -5.02 5.17
CA MET A 243 1.84 -5.12 5.34
C MET A 243 2.41 -6.44 4.84
N SER A 244 1.67 -7.55 4.93
CA SER A 244 2.04 -8.84 4.33
C SER A 244 2.18 -8.75 2.80
N ASP A 245 1.32 -7.96 2.14
CA ASP A 245 1.39 -7.74 0.68
C ASP A 245 2.69 -7.02 0.31
N LEU A 246 3.14 -6.05 1.14
CA LEU A 246 4.42 -5.37 0.94
C LEU A 246 5.63 -6.28 1.17
N LEU A 247 5.54 -7.17 2.17
CA LEU A 247 6.63 -8.08 2.53
C LEU A 247 6.79 -9.24 1.53
N SER A 248 5.70 -9.73 0.95
CA SER A 248 5.70 -10.93 0.11
C SER A 248 6.73 -10.92 -1.05
N PRO A 249 6.83 -9.85 -1.87
CA PRO A 249 7.89 -9.71 -2.88
C PRO A 249 9.30 -9.75 -2.33
N LEU A 250 9.54 -9.17 -1.15
CA LEU A 250 10.86 -9.16 -0.51
C LEU A 250 11.25 -10.58 -0.13
N VAL A 251 10.35 -11.32 0.53
CA VAL A 251 10.58 -12.72 0.91
C VAL A 251 10.87 -13.58 -0.31
N TYR A 252 10.16 -13.36 -1.41
CA TYR A 252 10.41 -14.06 -2.67
C TYR A 252 11.82 -13.77 -3.24
N ILE A 253 12.25 -12.51 -3.27
CA ILE A 253 13.55 -12.12 -3.84
C ILE A 253 14.73 -12.54 -2.95
N PHE A 254 14.62 -12.35 -1.64
CA PHE A 254 15.71 -12.67 -0.73
C PHE A 254 15.78 -14.17 -0.43
N GLY A 255 14.63 -14.82 -0.20
CA GLY A 255 14.59 -16.25 0.18
C GLY A 255 15.23 -16.56 1.53
N ASP A 256 15.56 -15.53 2.32
CA ASP A 256 16.05 -15.67 3.69
C ASP A 256 15.44 -14.62 4.60
N GLU A 257 15.40 -14.94 5.89
CA GLU A 257 14.63 -14.21 6.87
C GLU A 257 15.26 -12.85 7.26
N VAL A 258 16.58 -12.81 7.42
CA VAL A 258 17.29 -11.63 7.92
C VAL A 258 17.29 -10.53 6.86
N ASP A 259 17.65 -10.88 5.62
CA ASP A 259 17.69 -9.90 4.55
C ASP A 259 16.26 -9.41 4.22
N SER A 260 15.27 -10.31 4.22
CA SER A 260 13.86 -9.92 4.04
C SER A 260 13.38 -8.95 5.12
N PHE A 261 13.73 -9.20 6.39
CA PHE A 261 13.35 -8.33 7.49
C PHE A 261 13.95 -6.93 7.35
N TRP A 262 15.25 -6.81 7.10
CA TRP A 262 15.89 -5.49 7.03
C TRP A 262 15.52 -4.73 5.76
N ALA A 263 15.32 -5.43 4.65
CA ALA A 263 14.72 -4.85 3.45
C ALA A 263 13.29 -4.34 3.75
N PHE A 264 12.50 -5.09 4.51
CA PHE A 264 11.16 -4.67 4.91
C PHE A 264 11.17 -3.47 5.86
N VAL A 265 12.12 -3.39 6.80
CA VAL A 265 12.34 -2.18 7.62
C VAL A 265 12.64 -0.99 6.73
N GLY A 266 13.56 -1.14 5.77
CA GLY A 266 13.88 -0.11 4.79
C GLY A 266 12.67 0.35 3.98
N PHE A 267 11.85 -0.60 3.54
CA PHE A 267 10.63 -0.31 2.80
C PHE A 267 9.60 0.42 3.68
N MET A 268 9.38 -0.05 4.90
CA MET A 268 8.45 0.57 5.85
C MET A 268 8.88 1.98 6.22
N ASN A 269 10.18 2.27 6.38
CA ASN A 269 10.64 3.65 6.62
C ASN A 269 10.16 4.65 5.54
N ARG A 270 9.89 4.17 4.31
CA ARG A 270 9.39 4.98 3.19
C ARG A 270 7.88 5.18 3.21
N CYS A 271 7.11 4.21 3.70
CA CYS A 271 5.64 4.22 3.59
C CYS A 271 4.87 3.96 4.90
N GLU A 272 5.52 3.84 6.05
CA GLU A 272 4.89 3.45 7.33
C GLU A 272 3.78 4.41 7.77
N ARG A 273 3.91 5.70 7.43
CA ARG A 273 2.90 6.72 7.74
C ARG A 273 1.54 6.40 7.11
N ASN A 274 1.51 5.60 6.04
CA ASN A 274 0.27 5.15 5.41
C ASN A 274 -0.52 4.17 6.28
N PHE A 275 0.15 3.55 7.25
CA PHE A 275 -0.42 2.54 8.14
C PHE A 275 -0.79 3.10 9.51
N TYR A 276 -0.55 4.38 9.77
CA TYR A 276 -0.85 4.98 11.07
C TYR A 276 -2.37 5.01 11.29
N SER A 277 -2.76 4.85 12.55
CA SER A 277 -4.17 4.77 12.95
C SER A 277 -4.96 6.04 12.65
N ASP A 278 -4.30 7.21 12.62
CA ASP A 278 -4.91 8.49 12.25
C ASP A 278 -5.26 8.60 10.75
N GLN A 279 -4.66 7.74 9.92
CA GLN A 279 -4.78 7.69 8.47
C GLN A 279 -4.49 9.04 7.77
N LEU A 280 -3.77 9.95 8.44
CA LEU A 280 -3.56 11.32 7.96
C LEU A 280 -2.75 11.34 6.66
N SER A 281 -1.78 10.42 6.56
CA SER A 281 -0.92 10.33 5.38
C SER A 281 -1.69 9.91 4.12
N ILE A 282 -2.56 8.89 4.22
CA ILE A 282 -3.37 8.44 3.07
C ILE A 282 -4.40 9.50 2.68
N LYS A 283 -5.07 10.13 3.65
CA LYS A 283 -6.00 11.23 3.38
C LYS A 283 -5.33 12.37 2.63
N THR A 284 -4.14 12.76 3.07
CA THR A 284 -3.31 13.78 2.41
C THR A 284 -2.98 13.36 0.98
N GLN A 285 -2.49 12.14 0.77
CA GLN A 285 -2.12 11.64 -0.56
C GLN A 285 -3.31 11.56 -1.54
N LEU A 286 -4.50 11.18 -1.06
CA LEU A 286 -5.72 11.19 -1.88
C LEU A 286 -6.15 12.62 -2.26
N LYS A 287 -6.03 13.58 -1.33
CA LYS A 287 -6.25 15.00 -1.65
C LYS A 287 -5.25 15.49 -2.68
N GLN A 288 -3.97 15.19 -2.50
CA GLN A 288 -2.91 15.56 -3.45
C GLN A 288 -3.16 14.94 -4.83
N LEU A 289 -3.60 13.67 -4.89
CA LEU A 289 -3.98 13.02 -6.14
C LEU A 289 -5.13 13.75 -6.85
N LYS A 290 -6.16 14.17 -6.12
CA LYS A 290 -7.26 14.99 -6.66
C LYS A 290 -6.74 16.31 -7.22
N CYS A 291 -5.93 17.05 -6.47
CA CYS A 291 -5.36 18.33 -6.90
C CYS A 291 -4.49 18.16 -8.15
N LEU A 292 -3.67 17.12 -8.23
CA LEU A 292 -2.88 16.82 -9.42
C LEU A 292 -3.78 16.49 -10.62
N LEU A 293 -4.85 15.72 -10.43
CA LEU A 293 -5.79 15.39 -11.49
C LEU A 293 -6.50 16.64 -12.04
N GLU A 294 -6.87 17.59 -11.19
CA GLU A 294 -7.49 18.86 -11.61
C GLU A 294 -6.60 19.66 -12.57
N VAL A 295 -5.28 19.56 -12.45
CA VAL A 295 -4.32 20.23 -13.35
C VAL A 295 -4.00 19.37 -14.57
N VAL A 296 -3.81 18.07 -14.40
CA VAL A 296 -3.37 17.17 -15.48
C VAL A 296 -4.52 16.83 -16.43
N ASP A 297 -5.70 16.57 -15.90
CA ASP A 297 -6.89 16.23 -16.68
C ASP A 297 -8.17 16.84 -16.05
N PRO A 298 -8.43 18.14 -16.32
CA PRO A 298 -9.59 18.84 -15.76
C PRO A 298 -10.93 18.20 -16.12
N GLU A 299 -11.03 17.60 -17.31
CA GLU A 299 -12.25 16.94 -17.79
C GLU A 299 -12.56 15.69 -16.96
N LEU A 300 -11.56 14.83 -16.74
CA LEU A 300 -11.73 13.63 -15.92
C LEU A 300 -11.99 14.00 -14.45
N SER A 301 -11.33 15.05 -13.94
CA SER A 301 -11.58 15.53 -12.59
C SER A 301 -13.02 16.01 -12.38
N ASP A 302 -13.53 16.87 -13.29
CA ASP A 302 -14.91 17.35 -13.25
C ASP A 302 -15.91 16.19 -13.40
N TYR A 303 -15.60 15.19 -14.24
CA TYR A 303 -16.41 13.99 -14.34
C TYR A 303 -16.49 13.24 -13.01
N PHE A 304 -15.37 13.01 -12.32
CA PHE A 304 -15.38 12.37 -11.01
C PHE A 304 -16.13 13.21 -9.97
N HIS A 305 -16.01 14.53 -10.01
CA HIS A 305 -16.76 15.42 -9.13
C HIS A 305 -18.27 15.28 -9.30
N ARG A 306 -18.76 15.34 -10.54
CA ARG A 306 -20.20 15.20 -10.85
C ARG A 306 -20.77 13.85 -10.46
N ASN A 307 -19.93 12.80 -10.47
CA ASN A 307 -20.33 11.43 -10.15
C ASN A 307 -20.02 11.02 -8.69
N GLY A 308 -19.74 11.98 -7.79
CA GLY A 308 -19.51 11.72 -6.36
C GLY A 308 -18.24 10.92 -6.06
N SER A 309 -17.26 10.98 -6.95
CA SER A 309 -16.01 10.22 -6.94
C SER A 309 -14.77 11.11 -6.74
N GLN A 310 -14.96 12.39 -6.38
CA GLN A 310 -13.88 13.38 -6.20
C GLN A 310 -12.89 13.07 -5.09
N ASN A 311 -13.26 12.20 -4.15
CA ASN A 311 -12.42 11.80 -3.02
C ASN A 311 -11.33 10.77 -3.40
N MET A 312 -11.37 10.25 -4.63
CA MET A 312 -10.41 9.29 -5.16
C MET A 312 -10.30 7.98 -4.36
N PHE A 313 -11.31 7.60 -3.58
CA PHE A 313 -11.24 6.41 -2.71
C PHE A 313 -11.04 5.09 -3.46
N PHE A 314 -11.41 5.03 -4.73
CA PHE A 314 -11.08 3.88 -5.59
C PHE A 314 -9.57 3.69 -5.78
N CYS A 315 -8.74 4.70 -5.54
CA CYS A 315 -7.28 4.62 -5.55
C CYS A 315 -6.67 4.29 -4.17
N PHE A 316 -7.47 4.09 -3.11
CA PHE A 316 -6.95 3.85 -1.76
C PHE A 316 -6.00 2.65 -1.70
N ARG A 317 -6.40 1.53 -2.33
CA ARG A 317 -5.60 0.30 -2.37
C ARG A 317 -4.28 0.52 -3.09
N TRP A 318 -4.29 1.27 -4.19
CA TRP A 318 -3.09 1.59 -4.96
C TRP A 318 -2.04 2.29 -4.10
N ILE A 319 -2.45 3.29 -3.33
CA ILE A 319 -1.54 4.09 -2.49
C ILE A 319 -1.10 3.29 -1.26
N LEU A 320 -2.02 2.62 -0.57
CA LEU A 320 -1.73 1.93 0.69
C LEU A 320 -0.68 0.82 0.53
N ILE A 321 -0.80 0.00 -0.51
CA ILE A 321 0.09 -1.14 -0.77
C ILE A 321 0.92 -0.95 -2.04
N LEU A 322 1.15 0.30 -2.44
CA LEU A 322 2.00 0.69 -3.57
C LEU A 322 1.80 -0.21 -4.80
N PHE A 323 0.53 -0.33 -5.22
CA PHE A 323 0.08 -1.06 -6.40
C PHE A 323 0.31 -2.58 -6.41
N LYS A 324 0.74 -3.20 -5.29
CA LYS A 324 1.05 -4.65 -5.23
C LYS A 324 -0.05 -5.56 -5.78
N ARG A 325 -1.32 -5.17 -5.63
CA ARG A 325 -2.46 -5.95 -6.12
C ARG A 325 -2.86 -5.66 -7.55
N GLU A 326 -2.21 -4.72 -8.22
CA GLU A 326 -2.53 -4.36 -9.60
C GLU A 326 -1.59 -5.02 -10.60
N PHE A 327 -0.43 -5.49 -10.15
CA PHE A 327 0.67 -5.96 -10.99
C PHE A 327 1.12 -7.37 -10.62
N SER A 328 1.67 -8.09 -11.61
CA SER A 328 2.34 -9.37 -11.39
C SER A 328 3.61 -9.19 -10.55
N PHE A 329 4.24 -10.29 -10.11
CA PHE A 329 5.49 -10.21 -9.35
C PHE A 329 6.60 -9.53 -10.17
N GLU A 330 6.79 -9.90 -11.45
CA GLU A 330 7.82 -9.27 -12.27
C GLU A 330 7.54 -7.78 -12.54
N ASP A 331 6.27 -7.42 -12.74
CA ASP A 331 5.89 -6.03 -12.96
C ASP A 331 6.03 -5.18 -11.69
N ILE A 332 5.63 -5.70 -10.53
CA ILE A 332 5.72 -4.95 -9.28
C ILE A 332 7.18 -4.74 -8.85
N PHE A 333 8.08 -5.68 -9.15
CA PHE A 333 9.51 -5.47 -8.92
C PHE A 333 10.01 -4.26 -9.69
N LEU A 334 9.72 -4.19 -11.00
CA LEU A 334 10.12 -3.06 -11.83
C LEU A 334 9.55 -1.73 -11.29
N LEU A 335 8.27 -1.72 -10.94
CA LEU A 335 7.61 -0.51 -10.42
C LEU A 335 8.28 -0.03 -9.12
N TRP A 336 8.53 -0.93 -8.19
CA TRP A 336 9.16 -0.61 -6.91
C TRP A 336 10.62 -0.22 -7.06
N GLU A 337 11.37 -0.87 -7.95
CA GLU A 337 12.74 -0.47 -8.27
C GLU A 337 12.79 0.98 -8.73
N VAL A 338 11.91 1.38 -9.66
CA VAL A 338 11.82 2.78 -10.11
C VAL A 338 11.47 3.70 -8.94
N LEU A 339 10.50 3.34 -8.10
CA LEU A 339 10.12 4.14 -6.94
C LEU A 339 11.24 4.26 -5.89
N TRP A 340 12.08 3.25 -5.73
CA TRP A 340 13.17 3.26 -4.73
C TRP A 340 14.45 3.91 -5.23
N THR A 341 14.61 4.11 -6.54
CA THR A 341 15.77 4.84 -7.08
C THR A 341 15.75 6.33 -6.70
N ASP A 342 14.58 6.87 -6.35
CA ASP A 342 14.38 8.30 -6.05
C ASP A 342 14.88 9.24 -7.17
N CYS A 343 14.95 8.75 -8.41
CA CYS A 343 15.36 9.56 -9.57
C CYS A 343 14.43 10.77 -9.77
N ILE A 344 13.16 10.60 -9.38
CA ILE A 344 12.15 11.66 -9.34
C ILE A 344 11.82 11.87 -7.86
N ASP A 345 12.49 12.83 -7.22
CA ASP A 345 12.42 13.16 -5.78
C ASP A 345 11.06 13.79 -5.37
N THR A 346 9.98 13.04 -5.57
CA THR A 346 8.60 13.50 -5.44
C THR A 346 7.66 12.37 -5.05
N ASN A 347 6.38 12.70 -4.85
CA ASN A 347 5.28 11.75 -4.74
C ASN A 347 4.98 11.05 -6.09
N PHE A 348 5.98 10.41 -6.71
CA PHE A 348 5.91 9.83 -8.05
C PHE A 348 4.83 8.73 -8.16
N HIS A 349 4.54 8.02 -7.06
CA HIS A 349 3.43 7.08 -6.99
C HIS A 349 2.07 7.73 -7.25
N LEU A 350 1.88 9.02 -6.95
CA LEU A 350 0.64 9.73 -7.31
C LEU A 350 0.56 9.97 -8.82
N LEU A 351 1.69 10.24 -9.48
CA LEU A 351 1.73 10.35 -10.94
C LEU A 351 1.46 9.01 -11.62
N ILE A 352 1.87 7.89 -11.01
CA ILE A 352 1.48 6.54 -11.45
C ILE A 352 -0.03 6.34 -11.33
N CYS A 353 -0.68 6.79 -10.25
CA CYS A 353 -2.15 6.76 -10.16
C CYS A 353 -2.80 7.53 -11.32
N LEU A 354 -2.31 8.74 -11.63
CA LEU A 354 -2.84 9.54 -12.75
C LEU A 354 -2.62 8.85 -14.09
N ALA A 355 -1.45 8.28 -14.30
CA ALA A 355 -1.12 7.54 -15.52
C ALA A 355 -2.09 6.37 -15.74
N ILE A 356 -2.38 5.58 -14.70
CA ILE A 356 -3.38 4.51 -14.80
C ILE A 356 -4.75 5.11 -15.16
N LEU A 357 -5.20 6.15 -14.46
CA LEU A 357 -6.52 6.75 -14.73
C LEU A 357 -6.64 7.33 -16.13
N GLU A 358 -5.57 7.91 -16.66
CA GLU A 358 -5.55 8.45 -18.02
C GLU A 358 -5.78 7.35 -19.06
N THR A 359 -5.14 6.18 -18.92
CA THR A 359 -5.37 5.04 -19.83
C THR A 359 -6.83 4.55 -19.82
N GLN A 360 -7.58 4.84 -18.76
CA GLN A 360 -8.96 4.41 -18.57
C GLN A 360 -9.99 5.49 -18.87
N LYS A 361 -9.56 6.73 -19.07
CA LYS A 361 -10.43 7.91 -19.20
C LYS A 361 -11.51 7.71 -20.25
N GLU A 362 -11.12 7.39 -21.49
CA GLU A 362 -12.05 7.28 -22.61
C GLU A 362 -13.15 6.25 -22.34
N TYR A 363 -12.77 5.12 -21.75
CA TYR A 363 -13.70 4.05 -21.41
C TYR A 363 -14.66 4.46 -20.28
N ILE A 364 -14.15 5.06 -19.21
CA ILE A 364 -14.94 5.56 -18.07
C ILE A 364 -16.00 6.58 -18.56
N LEU A 365 -15.57 7.54 -19.39
CA LEU A 365 -16.45 8.58 -19.93
C LEU A 365 -17.49 8.01 -20.89
N ALA A 366 -17.08 7.11 -21.80
CA ALA A 366 -17.97 6.49 -22.77
C ALA A 366 -19.06 5.64 -22.11
N GLN A 367 -18.70 4.87 -21.08
CA GLN A 367 -19.65 4.03 -20.33
C GLN A 367 -20.49 4.82 -19.32
N ARG A 368 -20.16 6.09 -19.06
CA ARG A 368 -20.83 6.96 -18.09
C ARG A 368 -20.86 6.33 -16.69
N PHE A 369 -19.74 5.77 -16.26
CA PHE A 369 -19.62 5.14 -14.96
C PHE A 369 -19.91 6.11 -13.81
N GLY A 370 -20.77 5.68 -12.88
CA GLY A 370 -20.92 6.31 -11.57
C GLY A 370 -19.88 5.79 -10.56
N PHE A 371 -19.94 6.23 -9.31
CA PHE A 371 -18.98 5.82 -8.26
C PHE A 371 -18.81 4.30 -8.14
N SER A 372 -19.90 3.54 -8.04
CA SER A 372 -19.84 2.08 -7.90
C SER A 372 -19.23 1.40 -9.13
N ASP A 373 -19.49 1.93 -10.33
CA ASP A 373 -18.96 1.39 -11.58
C ASP A 373 -17.47 1.71 -11.74
N ILE A 374 -17.04 2.94 -11.37
CA ILE A 374 -15.62 3.32 -11.34
C ILE A 374 -14.86 2.40 -10.41
N LEU A 375 -15.36 2.16 -9.19
CA LEU A 375 -14.72 1.27 -8.23
C LEU A 375 -14.62 -0.17 -8.76
N LYS A 376 -15.69 -0.69 -9.39
CA LYS A 376 -15.67 -2.03 -10.01
C LYS A 376 -14.67 -2.09 -11.16
N HIS A 377 -14.66 -1.07 -12.02
CA HIS A 377 -13.75 -0.98 -13.16
C HIS A 377 -12.30 -0.95 -12.69
N VAL A 378 -11.95 -0.03 -11.80
CA VAL A 378 -10.60 0.10 -11.22
C VAL A 378 -10.13 -1.22 -10.60
N ASN A 379 -11.00 -1.92 -9.88
CA ASN A 379 -10.65 -3.23 -9.33
C ASN A 379 -10.42 -4.30 -10.40
N SER A 380 -11.14 -4.23 -11.52
CA SER A 380 -11.01 -5.15 -12.65
C SER A 380 -9.71 -4.94 -13.45
N LEU A 381 -9.05 -3.79 -13.29
CA LEU A 381 -7.76 -3.50 -13.93
C LEU A 381 -6.63 -4.36 -13.36
N SER A 382 -6.80 -4.94 -12.17
CA SER A 382 -5.80 -5.79 -11.53
C SER A 382 -5.29 -6.86 -12.50
N MET A 383 -3.95 -6.97 -12.62
CA MET A 383 -3.22 -7.86 -13.52
C MET A 383 -3.39 -7.56 -15.03
N ASN A 384 -4.07 -6.47 -15.38
CA ASN A 384 -4.31 -6.05 -16.77
C ASN A 384 -3.68 -4.68 -17.10
N ILE A 385 -2.82 -4.17 -16.23
CA ILE A 385 -2.13 -2.89 -16.42
C ILE A 385 -0.74 -3.15 -17.00
N ASN A 386 -0.40 -2.46 -18.10
CA ASN A 386 0.96 -2.47 -18.64
C ASN A 386 1.88 -1.55 -17.83
N VAL A 387 2.81 -2.14 -17.06
CA VAL A 387 3.71 -1.37 -16.18
C VAL A 387 4.63 -0.42 -16.95
N HIS A 388 5.13 -0.81 -18.11
CA HIS A 388 6.04 0.02 -18.91
C HIS A 388 5.33 1.24 -19.48
N GLU A 389 4.10 1.06 -19.98
CA GLU A 389 3.27 2.13 -20.49
C GLU A 389 2.92 3.13 -19.38
N VAL A 390 2.47 2.63 -18.23
CA VAL A 390 2.12 3.48 -17.08
C VAL A 390 3.31 4.27 -16.57
N LEU A 391 4.49 3.65 -16.46
CA LEU A 391 5.72 4.34 -16.07
C LEU A 391 6.09 5.45 -17.07
N ALA A 392 6.01 5.18 -18.37
CA ALA A 392 6.31 6.17 -19.41
C ALA A 392 5.32 7.34 -19.39
N ILE A 393 4.03 7.07 -19.17
CA ILE A 393 3.01 8.11 -19.01
C ILE A 393 3.27 8.94 -17.76
N ALA A 394 3.53 8.31 -16.62
CA ALA A 394 3.79 8.99 -15.35
C ALA A 394 5.03 9.91 -15.43
N GLU A 395 6.12 9.43 -16.04
CA GLU A 395 7.32 10.21 -16.30
C GLU A 395 7.04 11.38 -17.27
N GLY A 396 6.24 11.12 -18.31
CA GLY A 396 5.76 12.14 -19.24
C GLY A 396 4.95 13.25 -18.55
N ILE A 397 4.03 12.89 -17.64
CA ILE A 397 3.26 13.84 -16.82
C ILE A 397 4.20 14.67 -15.95
N TYR A 398 5.16 14.05 -15.28
CA TYR A 398 6.16 14.74 -14.47
C TYR A 398 6.88 15.83 -15.29
N HIS A 399 7.37 15.48 -16.48
CA HIS A 399 8.07 16.44 -17.34
C HIS A 399 7.17 17.53 -17.92
N GLN A 400 5.89 17.26 -18.18
CA GLN A 400 4.94 18.30 -18.57
C GLN A 400 4.76 19.32 -17.45
N LEU A 401 4.58 18.86 -16.21
CA LEU A 401 4.40 19.72 -15.04
C LEU A 401 5.70 20.49 -14.73
N ALA A 402 6.86 19.83 -14.78
CA ALA A 402 8.16 20.47 -14.58
C ALA A 402 8.43 21.59 -15.60
N ALA A 403 8.01 21.40 -16.86
CA ALA A 403 8.19 22.40 -17.91
C ALA A 403 7.39 23.70 -17.65
N VAL A 404 6.31 23.63 -16.86
CA VAL A 404 5.48 24.77 -16.49
C VAL A 404 5.54 25.07 -14.99
N GLN A 405 6.59 24.63 -14.29
CA GLN A 405 6.66 24.70 -12.82
C GLN A 405 6.45 26.10 -12.23
N ASN A 406 6.83 27.16 -12.97
CA ASN A 406 6.67 28.55 -12.55
C ASN A 406 5.22 29.08 -12.69
N GLU A 407 4.38 28.37 -13.44
CA GLU A 407 2.97 28.69 -13.66
C GLU A 407 2.04 27.78 -12.83
N LEU A 408 2.60 26.76 -12.17
CA LEU A 408 1.83 25.84 -11.34
C LEU A 408 1.35 26.52 -10.06
N PRO A 409 0.13 26.20 -9.58
CA PRO A 409 -0.29 26.57 -8.24
C PRO A 409 0.73 26.06 -7.20
N HIS A 410 1.00 26.86 -6.16
CA HIS A 410 1.98 26.54 -5.12
C HIS A 410 1.74 25.16 -4.47
N GLU A 411 0.48 24.77 -4.27
CA GLU A 411 0.13 23.45 -3.72
C GLU A 411 0.64 22.31 -4.62
N ILE A 412 0.50 22.44 -5.95
CA ILE A 412 0.93 21.42 -6.92
C ILE A 412 2.45 21.34 -6.97
N ALA A 413 3.11 22.50 -7.03
CA ALA A 413 4.56 22.54 -7.01
C ALA A 413 5.14 21.97 -5.71
N SER A 414 4.48 22.20 -4.56
CA SER A 414 4.88 21.61 -3.29
C SER A 414 4.71 20.09 -3.26
N ILE A 415 3.64 19.56 -3.85
CA ILE A 415 3.41 18.10 -3.94
C ILE A 415 4.53 17.42 -4.74
N LEU A 416 5.07 18.11 -5.74
CA LEU A 416 6.11 17.62 -6.64
C LEU A 416 7.50 18.17 -6.30
N SER A 417 7.71 18.74 -5.11
CA SER A 417 9.00 19.27 -4.67
C SER A 417 9.66 20.24 -5.66
N PHE A 418 8.88 20.95 -6.48
CA PHE A 418 9.42 21.93 -7.41
C PHE A 418 9.79 23.21 -6.66
N ASN A 419 11.00 23.71 -6.92
CA ASN A 419 11.45 24.99 -6.39
C ASN A 419 10.74 26.12 -7.14
N VAL A 420 9.57 26.52 -6.64
CA VAL A 420 8.91 27.73 -7.15
C VAL A 420 9.70 28.93 -6.63
N SER A 421 10.41 29.61 -7.52
CA SER A 421 10.92 30.95 -7.23
C SER A 421 9.72 31.87 -7.02
N CYS A 422 9.48 32.28 -5.77
CA CYS A 422 8.51 33.32 -5.41
C CYS A 422 8.81 34.65 -6.10
#